data_AF-A0A2Z6QMH4-F1
#
_entry.id   AF-A0A2Z6QMH4-F1
#
_cell.length_a   1.000
_cell.length_b   1.000
_cell.length_c   1.000
_cell.angle_alpha   90.00
_cell.angle_beta   90.00
_cell.angle_gamma   90.00
#
_symmetry.space_group_name_H-M   'P 1'
#
loop_
_entity.id
_entity.type
_entity.pdbx_description
1 polymer ?
#
loop_
_entity_poly.entity_id
_entity_poly.type
_entity_poly.pdbx_seq_one_letter_code
_entity_poly.pdbx_strand_id
1 'polypeptide(L)'
;MNVDTGLIQLMKSGGVLHVRSANDSTSTLETKANEVSIPYNFSRIGSDNRKVGDLGIKVEYFNKPVKLLNTAAELVAKDLYRLLQYSDRLPDNPPSRDNLIFKHSEDYRNRLIEYLSSINHKDEFSTFKGAISIDLNKMESTSSDTIIIDEADATGNDFGFLEEQTYSLESLLSVNKEERNIKLKEAIKNLSSRVWYSINSLVKDTISQEVVRRRQLRFLVSMVRSYRTLELFCALKPRKQGQTIKSQVTKKILKESNGRLDEKDLTLYLQRGFRIERVLNSIGVKWNILDAIDNLTPCFFTSTINGCQNFEIWLEIILSNEVISYNEAEIRYKQFKATLANERVMCMKQACGDLWS
;
A
#
# COMPACT_ATOMS: atom_id res chain seq x y z
N MET A 1 10.32 -37.09 7.98
CA MET A 1 11.00 -37.87 6.92
C MET A 1 10.30 -39.21 6.86
N ASN A 2 9.75 -39.58 5.71
CA ASN A 2 9.20 -40.91 5.53
C ASN A 2 10.32 -41.78 4.95
N VAL A 3 10.76 -42.77 5.73
CA VAL A 3 11.93 -43.60 5.40
C VAL A 3 11.62 -44.57 4.26
N ASP A 4 10.36 -44.97 4.11
CA ASP A 4 9.92 -45.94 3.09
C ASP A 4 9.81 -45.31 1.70
N THR A 5 9.62 -43.99 1.62
CA THR A 5 9.41 -43.28 0.35
C THR A 5 10.53 -42.31 -0.02
N GLY A 6 11.52 -42.12 0.85
CA GLY A 6 12.60 -41.14 0.66
C GLY A 6 12.12 -39.67 0.65
N LEU A 7 10.88 -39.41 1.05
CA LEU A 7 10.26 -38.07 1.00
C LEU A 7 10.52 -37.27 2.27
N ILE A 8 11.03 -36.05 2.07
CA ILE A 8 11.13 -35.01 3.11
C ILE A 8 10.02 -33.99 2.86
N GLN A 9 8.97 -34.03 3.69
CA GLN A 9 7.90 -33.04 3.68
C GLN A 9 8.17 -31.92 4.69
N LEU A 10 8.02 -30.67 4.23
CA LEU A 10 8.17 -29.46 5.03
C LEU A 10 6.85 -29.12 5.73
N MET A 11 6.79 -29.31 7.05
CA MET A 11 5.60 -28.99 7.86
C MET A 11 5.42 -27.48 8.16
N LYS A 12 6.44 -26.66 7.87
CA LYS A 12 6.42 -25.19 8.04
C LYS A 12 6.78 -24.49 6.73
N SER A 13 5.91 -23.59 6.28
CA SER A 13 6.18 -22.71 5.13
C SER A 13 7.14 -21.58 5.52
N GLY A 14 8.19 -21.33 4.73
CA GLY A 14 8.99 -20.09 4.82
C GLY A 14 10.49 -20.21 5.13
N GLY A 15 11.03 -21.41 5.30
CA GLY A 15 12.47 -21.64 5.51
C GLY A 15 13.23 -22.01 4.24
N VAL A 16 14.55 -22.21 4.37
CA VAL A 16 15.40 -22.86 3.36
C VAL A 16 15.88 -24.19 3.93
N LEU A 17 15.67 -25.26 3.16
CA LEU A 17 16.14 -26.60 3.51
C LEU A 17 17.51 -26.81 2.84
N HIS A 18 18.58 -26.86 3.63
CA HIS A 18 19.87 -27.29 3.11
C HIS A 18 20.03 -28.79 3.36
N VAL A 19 20.28 -29.52 2.27
CA VAL A 19 20.60 -30.95 2.31
C VAL A 19 22.04 -31.11 1.87
N ARG A 20 22.89 -31.70 2.72
CA ARG A 20 24.30 -31.97 2.40
C ARG A 20 24.65 -33.43 2.66
N SER A 21 25.49 -33.99 1.80
CA SER A 21 26.15 -35.28 2.04
C SER A 21 27.21 -35.09 3.12
N ALA A 22 27.29 -35.98 4.12
CA ALA A 22 28.26 -35.87 5.21
C ALA A 22 29.73 -35.92 4.73
N ASN A 23 30.00 -36.46 3.53
CA ASN A 23 31.37 -36.72 3.06
C ASN A 23 31.81 -35.86 1.86
N ASP A 24 30.99 -34.93 1.35
CA ASP A 24 31.40 -34.08 0.21
C ASP A 24 30.98 -32.62 0.37
N SER A 25 31.99 -31.74 0.31
CA SER A 25 31.89 -30.29 0.51
C SER A 25 31.31 -29.51 -0.68
N THR A 26 30.57 -30.12 -1.62
CA THR A 26 30.02 -29.38 -2.77
C THR A 26 28.80 -30.05 -3.39
N SER A 27 27.60 -29.67 -2.92
CA SER A 27 26.40 -29.49 -3.76
C SER A 27 25.29 -28.85 -2.94
N THR A 28 25.15 -27.53 -3.05
CA THR A 28 24.06 -26.79 -2.42
C THR A 28 22.89 -26.78 -3.40
N LEU A 29 21.87 -27.61 -3.17
CA LEU A 29 20.59 -27.51 -3.88
C LEU A 29 19.71 -26.48 -3.16
N GLU A 30 19.64 -25.25 -3.70
CA GLU A 30 18.67 -24.25 -3.24
C GLU A 30 17.34 -24.45 -3.96
N THR A 31 16.47 -25.28 -3.40
CA THR A 31 15.15 -25.52 -3.99
C THR A 31 14.07 -24.79 -3.20
N LYS A 32 13.40 -23.80 -3.82
CA LYS A 32 12.13 -23.25 -3.32
C LYS A 32 11.00 -24.21 -3.67
N ALA A 33 10.74 -25.21 -2.83
CA ALA A 33 9.55 -26.04 -3.02
C ALA A 33 9.04 -26.57 -1.68
N ASN A 34 7.71 -26.58 -1.52
CA ASN A 34 7.01 -27.16 -0.37
C ASN A 34 7.21 -28.69 -0.27
N GLU A 35 7.78 -29.32 -1.31
CA GLU A 35 8.22 -30.71 -1.33
C GLU A 35 9.53 -30.80 -2.11
N VAL A 36 10.56 -31.37 -1.50
CA VAL A 36 11.82 -31.71 -2.19
C VAL A 36 11.82 -33.22 -2.35
N SER A 37 11.60 -33.69 -3.57
CA SER A 37 11.88 -35.07 -3.94
C SER A 37 13.36 -35.14 -4.33
N ILE A 38 14.18 -35.68 -3.43
CA ILE A 38 15.53 -36.08 -3.79
C ILE A 38 15.40 -37.49 -4.34
N PRO A 39 15.80 -37.78 -5.58
CA PRO A 39 15.78 -39.14 -6.10
C PRO A 39 16.91 -39.92 -5.43
N TYR A 40 16.73 -40.31 -4.17
CA TYR A 40 17.65 -41.21 -3.48
C TYR A 40 16.95 -42.54 -3.30
N ASN A 41 17.40 -43.52 -4.10
CA ASN A 41 16.82 -44.84 -4.11
C ASN A 41 17.46 -45.69 -3.00
N PHE A 42 16.78 -45.81 -1.86
CA PHE A 42 17.22 -46.65 -0.74
C PHE A 42 17.25 -48.15 -1.06
N SER A 43 16.72 -48.57 -2.22
CA SER A 43 16.66 -49.99 -2.62
C SER A 43 17.96 -50.58 -3.18
N ARG A 44 19.07 -49.83 -3.21
CA ARG A 44 20.42 -50.40 -3.46
C ARG A 44 21.20 -50.59 -2.15
N ILE A 45 20.62 -51.28 -1.18
CA ILE A 45 21.37 -51.94 -0.11
C ILE A 45 21.35 -53.43 -0.44
N GLY A 46 22.22 -53.80 -1.37
CA GLY A 46 22.36 -55.15 -1.85
C GLY A 46 23.75 -55.32 -2.44
N SER A 47 24.78 -55.19 -1.60
CA SER A 47 25.99 -56.02 -1.64
C SER A 47 27.00 -55.53 -0.59
N ASP A 48 27.83 -56.48 -0.18
CA ASP A 48 28.66 -56.52 1.01
C ASP A 48 29.64 -55.35 1.22
N ASN A 49 29.97 -55.14 2.50
CA ASN A 49 31.16 -54.46 3.01
C ASN A 49 31.27 -52.94 2.85
N ARG A 50 30.28 -52.16 3.28
CA ARG A 50 30.53 -50.78 3.74
C ARG A 50 30.09 -50.59 5.17
N LYS A 51 31.00 -50.06 5.99
CA LYS A 51 30.76 -49.73 7.40
C LYS A 51 29.57 -48.79 7.47
N VAL A 52 28.66 -49.05 8.41
CA VAL A 52 27.40 -48.34 8.69
C VAL A 52 27.59 -46.83 9.02
N GLY A 53 28.82 -46.31 8.96
CA GLY A 53 29.16 -44.91 9.23
C GLY A 53 29.14 -43.96 8.01
N ASP A 54 28.99 -44.45 6.77
CA ASP A 54 29.35 -43.65 5.57
C ASP A 54 28.20 -42.91 4.85
N LEU A 55 26.97 -42.90 5.37
CA LEU A 55 25.84 -42.22 4.71
C LEU A 55 25.00 -41.38 5.69
N GLY A 56 25.66 -40.43 6.37
CA GLY A 56 24.96 -39.37 7.09
C GLY A 56 24.45 -38.31 6.11
N ILE A 57 23.14 -38.04 6.08
CA ILE A 57 22.60 -36.81 5.49
C ILE A 57 22.44 -35.81 6.62
N LYS A 58 23.10 -34.66 6.53
CA LYS A 58 22.87 -33.56 7.48
C LYS A 58 21.85 -32.61 6.87
N VAL A 59 20.70 -32.50 7.53
CA VAL A 59 19.62 -31.58 7.14
C VAL A 59 19.61 -30.43 8.15
N GLU A 60 19.89 -29.23 7.68
CA GLU A 60 19.85 -28.02 8.51
C GLU A 60 18.75 -27.11 8.00
N TYR A 61 17.84 -26.74 8.92
CA TYR A 61 16.74 -25.81 8.64
C TYR A 61 17.15 -24.42 9.08
N PHE A 62 17.19 -23.49 8.14
CA PHE A 62 17.41 -22.09 8.43
C PHE A 62 16.10 -21.33 8.29
N ASN A 63 15.69 -20.65 9.36
CA ASN A 63 14.67 -19.62 9.25
C ASN A 63 15.19 -18.57 8.28
N LYS A 64 14.43 -18.24 7.23
CA LYS A 64 14.73 -17.01 6.48
C LYS A 64 14.72 -15.86 7.48
N PRO A 65 15.67 -14.92 7.39
CA PRO A 65 15.62 -13.73 8.22
C PRO A 65 14.27 -13.05 8.00
N VAL A 66 13.49 -12.98 9.06
CA VAL A 66 12.17 -12.35 9.03
C VAL A 66 12.41 -10.86 8.86
N LYS A 67 11.94 -10.28 7.76
CA LYS A 67 11.95 -8.83 7.60
C LYS A 67 10.92 -8.26 8.57
N LEU A 68 11.41 -7.70 9.67
CA LEU A 68 10.58 -7.09 10.71
C LEU A 68 9.88 -5.82 10.19
N LEU A 69 8.83 -5.42 10.90
CA LEU A 69 8.14 -4.16 10.64
C LEU A 69 9.14 -2.99 10.75
N ASN A 70 9.15 -2.11 9.77
CA ASN A 70 10.01 -0.94 9.77
C ASN A 70 9.53 0.06 10.84
N THR A 71 10.45 0.65 11.60
CA THR A 71 10.22 1.74 12.56
C THR A 71 9.35 2.87 11.99
N ALA A 72 9.57 3.27 10.74
CA ALA A 72 8.74 4.30 10.09
C ALA A 72 7.27 3.88 9.96
N ALA A 73 7.01 2.59 9.71
CA ALA A 73 5.65 2.07 9.63
C ALA A 73 5.01 1.98 11.03
N GLU A 74 5.79 1.61 12.04
CA GLU A 74 5.36 1.59 13.45
C GLU A 74 4.95 3.00 13.92
N LEU A 75 5.75 4.02 13.61
CA LEU A 75 5.42 5.42 13.91
C LEU A 75 4.10 5.84 13.27
N VAL A 76 3.89 5.50 11.99
CA VAL A 76 2.61 5.78 11.31
C VAL A 76 1.43 5.08 12.00
N ALA A 77 1.60 3.84 12.48
CA ALA A 77 0.54 3.16 13.23
C ALA A 77 0.24 3.87 14.57
N LYS A 78 1.27 4.32 15.29
CA LYS A 78 1.11 5.09 16.53
C LYS A 78 0.42 6.43 16.28
N ASP A 79 0.75 7.10 15.19
CA ASP A 79 0.08 8.35 14.80
C ASP A 79 -1.40 8.13 14.46
N LEU A 80 -1.73 7.04 13.77
CA LEU A 80 -3.11 6.63 13.53
C LEU A 80 -3.85 6.33 14.84
N TYR A 81 -3.24 5.59 15.77
CA TYR A 81 -3.82 5.33 17.10
C TYR A 81 -4.12 6.64 17.84
N ARG A 82 -3.18 7.60 17.84
CA ARG A 82 -3.37 8.91 18.47
C ARG A 82 -4.49 9.71 17.81
N LEU A 83 -4.56 9.72 16.48
CA LEU A 83 -5.65 10.39 15.76
C LEU A 83 -7.02 9.77 16.03
N LEU A 84 -7.09 8.44 16.22
CA LEU A 84 -8.35 7.76 16.56
C LEU A 84 -8.94 8.26 17.88
N GLN A 85 -8.11 8.67 18.84
CA GLN A 85 -8.58 9.26 20.10
C GLN A 85 -9.30 10.60 19.91
N TYR A 86 -9.08 11.26 18.77
CA TYR A 86 -9.67 12.56 18.43
C TYR A 86 -10.57 12.49 17.19
N SER A 87 -11.10 11.30 16.86
CA SER A 87 -11.85 11.11 15.60
C SER A 87 -13.05 12.04 15.45
N ASP A 88 -13.69 12.38 16.57
CA ASP A 88 -14.93 13.16 16.59
C ASP A 88 -14.66 14.67 16.48
N ARG A 89 -13.39 15.07 16.57
CA ARG A 89 -12.90 16.44 16.41
C ARG A 89 -12.26 16.69 15.05
N LEU A 90 -11.95 15.63 14.32
CA LEU A 90 -11.32 15.70 13.00
C LEU A 90 -12.40 15.97 11.92
N PRO A 91 -12.23 16.95 11.03
CA PRO A 91 -13.19 17.21 9.97
C PRO A 91 -13.24 16.04 8.97
N ASP A 92 -14.34 15.92 8.21
CA ASP A 92 -14.53 14.81 7.26
C ASP A 92 -13.48 14.83 6.15
N ASN A 93 -13.11 16.04 5.71
CA ASN A 93 -11.98 16.31 4.83
C ASN A 93 -10.86 16.95 5.66
N PRO A 94 -9.96 16.15 6.27
CA PRO A 94 -8.85 16.71 7.02
C PRO A 94 -7.92 17.50 6.10
N PRO A 95 -7.25 18.54 6.63
CA PRO A 95 -6.26 19.27 5.86
C PRO A 95 -5.05 18.37 5.53
N SER A 96 -4.23 18.83 4.60
CA SER A 96 -2.96 18.23 4.25
C SER A 96 -1.79 19.09 4.71
N ARG A 97 -0.59 18.50 4.70
CA ARG A 97 0.64 19.17 5.04
C ARG A 97 1.02 20.21 3.99
N ASP A 98 1.35 21.42 4.43
CA ASP A 98 2.09 22.37 3.61
C ASP A 98 3.59 22.06 3.65
N ASN A 99 4.15 21.59 2.54
CA ASN A 99 5.56 21.24 2.41
C ASN A 99 6.50 22.44 2.55
N LEU A 100 6.01 23.67 2.37
CA LEU A 100 6.79 24.90 2.56
C LEU A 100 6.97 25.25 4.04
N ILE A 101 6.05 24.81 4.90
CA ILE A 101 6.07 25.11 6.34
C ILE A 101 6.58 23.90 7.13
N PHE A 102 6.02 22.73 6.89
CA PHE A 102 6.46 21.49 7.53
C PHE A 102 7.27 20.66 6.55
N LYS A 103 8.59 20.55 6.79
CA LYS A 103 9.48 19.73 5.95
C LYS A 103 9.25 18.24 6.14
N HIS A 104 8.97 17.81 7.37
CA HIS A 104 8.73 16.41 7.70
C HIS A 104 7.26 16.17 8.03
N SER A 105 6.73 15.05 7.56
CA SER A 105 5.35 14.66 7.83
C SER A 105 5.07 14.43 9.32
N GLU A 106 6.07 14.00 10.09
CA GLU A 106 5.94 13.82 11.54
C GLU A 106 5.65 15.13 12.28
N ASP A 107 6.32 16.22 11.90
CA ASP A 107 6.09 17.54 12.50
C ASP A 107 4.65 18.00 12.30
N TYR A 108 4.14 17.82 11.07
CA TYR A 108 2.75 18.13 10.73
C TYR A 108 1.75 17.30 11.55
N ARG A 109 1.97 15.98 11.65
CA ARG A 109 1.07 15.09 12.39
C ARG A 109 1.06 15.38 13.88
N ASN A 110 2.23 15.63 14.47
CA ASN A 110 2.33 16.04 15.87
C ASN A 110 1.59 17.36 16.12
N ARG A 111 1.75 18.34 15.22
CA ARG A 111 1.02 19.61 15.32
C ARG A 111 -0.49 19.44 15.16
N LEU A 112 -0.94 18.59 14.23
CA LEU A 112 -2.35 18.27 14.05
C LEU A 112 -2.94 17.63 15.31
N ILE A 113 -2.24 16.67 15.93
CA ILE A 113 -2.69 16.02 17.17
C ILE A 113 -2.76 17.02 18.32
N GLU A 114 -1.74 17.88 18.48
CA GLU A 114 -1.73 18.95 19.47
C GLU A 114 -2.91 19.91 19.27
N TYR A 115 -3.19 20.30 18.02
CA TYR A 115 -4.33 21.15 17.70
C TYR A 115 -5.67 20.45 18.04
N LEU A 116 -5.84 19.19 17.65
CA LEU A 116 -7.04 18.40 17.98
C LEU A 116 -7.23 18.20 19.49
N SER A 117 -6.13 18.13 20.26
CA SER A 117 -6.22 18.08 21.72
C SER A 117 -6.67 19.41 22.35
N SER A 118 -6.47 20.54 21.66
CA SER A 118 -6.80 21.88 22.14
C SER A 118 -8.25 22.29 21.89
N ILE A 119 -8.93 21.63 20.95
CA ILE A 119 -10.33 21.90 20.60
C ILE A 119 -11.27 20.87 21.23
N ASN A 120 -12.53 21.25 21.45
CA ASN A 120 -13.53 20.37 22.06
C ASN A 120 -14.40 19.68 21.01
N HIS A 121 -14.75 20.40 19.94
CA HIS A 121 -15.69 19.96 18.92
C HIS A 121 -15.12 20.17 17.51
N LYS A 122 -15.57 19.35 16.56
CA LYS A 122 -15.22 19.46 15.13
C LYS A 122 -15.56 20.82 14.52
N ASP A 123 -16.60 21.49 15.01
CA ASP A 123 -17.03 22.81 14.49
C ASP A 123 -16.04 23.94 14.86
N GLU A 124 -15.19 23.73 15.87
CA GLU A 124 -14.11 24.65 16.23
C GLU A 124 -12.88 24.49 15.32
N PHE A 125 -12.84 23.43 14.50
CA PHE A 125 -11.71 23.14 13.65
C PHE A 125 -11.56 24.24 12.58
N SER A 126 -10.40 24.88 12.59
CA SER A 126 -9.99 25.84 11.58
C SER A 126 -8.62 25.47 11.01
N THR A 127 -8.40 25.81 9.74
CA THR A 127 -7.13 25.53 9.07
C THR A 127 -6.02 26.35 9.73
N PHE A 128 -5.11 25.67 10.43
CA PHE A 128 -3.98 26.30 11.11
C PHE A 128 -2.79 26.51 10.16
N LYS A 129 -1.81 27.31 10.60
CA LYS A 129 -0.60 27.60 9.82
C LYS A 129 0.16 26.31 9.46
N GLY A 130 0.41 26.11 8.17
CA GLY A 130 1.07 24.91 7.65
C GLY A 130 0.13 23.74 7.34
N ALA A 131 -1.18 23.95 7.49
CA ALA A 131 -2.21 23.04 7.02
C ALA A 131 -2.88 23.62 5.77
N ILE A 132 -3.11 22.79 4.77
CA ILE A 132 -3.79 23.17 3.52
C ILE A 132 -5.14 22.49 3.47
N SER A 133 -6.21 23.27 3.31
CA SER A 133 -7.55 22.71 3.16
C SER A 133 -7.69 21.94 1.85
N ILE A 134 -8.26 20.74 1.93
CA ILE A 134 -8.47 19.85 0.78
C ILE A 134 -9.98 19.72 0.56
N ASP A 135 -10.42 19.99 -0.67
CA ASP A 135 -11.80 19.78 -1.09
C ASP A 135 -11.83 18.71 -2.17
N LEU A 136 -12.35 17.52 -1.83
CA LEU A 136 -12.43 16.39 -2.75
C LEU A 136 -13.43 16.63 -3.89
N ASN A 137 -14.44 17.49 -3.67
CA ASN A 137 -15.55 17.72 -4.60
C ASN A 137 -15.19 18.79 -5.64
N LYS A 138 -14.36 19.78 -5.30
CA LYS A 138 -13.95 20.86 -6.24
C LYS A 138 -13.12 20.39 -7.43
N MET A 139 -12.51 19.21 -7.36
CA MET A 139 -11.72 18.62 -8.45
C MET A 139 -12.47 17.50 -9.20
N GLU A 140 -13.79 17.38 -9.07
CA GLU A 140 -14.61 16.43 -9.85
C GLU A 140 -14.94 16.95 -11.27
N SER A 141 -14.60 18.21 -11.58
CA SER A 141 -14.84 18.82 -12.90
C SER A 141 -13.85 18.40 -13.99
N THR A 142 -12.87 17.53 -13.69
CA THR A 142 -12.00 16.91 -14.71
C THR A 142 -12.38 15.44 -14.84
N SER A 143 -12.92 15.11 -16.01
CA SER A 143 -13.71 13.94 -16.37
C SER A 143 -13.09 12.58 -16.03
N SER A 144 -14.00 11.65 -15.75
CA SER A 144 -13.80 10.23 -15.46
C SER A 144 -13.42 9.38 -16.69
N ASP A 145 -12.50 9.85 -17.52
CA ASP A 145 -11.99 9.06 -18.66
C ASP A 145 -10.49 8.83 -18.50
N THR A 146 -10.13 7.54 -18.47
CA THR A 146 -8.81 6.96 -18.74
C THR A 146 -7.60 7.86 -18.41
N ILE A 147 -7.05 7.72 -17.20
CA ILE A 147 -5.69 8.24 -16.91
C ILE A 147 -4.67 7.35 -17.63
N ILE A 148 -4.53 7.57 -18.93
CA ILE A 148 -3.21 7.68 -19.55
C ILE A 148 -2.95 9.18 -19.48
N ILE A 149 -1.93 9.58 -18.73
CA ILE A 149 -1.41 10.94 -18.79
C ILE A 149 -0.78 11.07 -20.18
N ASP A 150 -1.57 11.49 -21.17
CA ASP A 150 -1.03 12.15 -22.35
C ASP A 150 -0.71 13.60 -21.94
N GLU A 151 0.51 14.04 -22.22
CA GLU A 151 1.09 15.35 -21.87
C GLU A 151 0.38 16.56 -22.52
N ALA A 152 -0.87 16.43 -23.00
CA ALA A 152 -1.55 17.46 -23.79
C ALA A 152 -2.60 18.29 -23.03
N ASP A 153 -3.12 17.84 -21.89
CA ASP A 153 -4.23 18.54 -21.21
C ASP A 153 -3.79 19.61 -20.19
N ALA A 154 -2.49 19.94 -20.15
CA ALA A 154 -1.94 21.01 -19.31
C ALA A 154 -2.15 22.44 -19.85
N THR A 155 -3.04 22.64 -20.83
CA THR A 155 -3.26 23.96 -21.46
C THR A 155 -4.53 24.69 -21.03
N GLY A 156 -5.24 24.19 -20.01
CA GLY A 156 -6.24 24.95 -19.25
C GLY A 156 -5.61 26.01 -18.36
N ASN A 157 -4.76 26.87 -18.94
CA ASN A 157 -4.10 27.94 -18.23
C ASN A 157 -5.12 29.06 -17.96
N ASP A 158 -5.67 29.07 -16.74
CA ASP A 158 -6.13 30.30 -16.06
C ASP A 158 -4.94 31.21 -15.69
N PHE A 159 -3.73 30.81 -16.12
CA PHE A 159 -2.51 31.58 -16.11
C PHE A 159 -2.50 32.44 -17.37
N GLY A 160 -2.82 33.73 -17.23
CA GLY A 160 -2.63 34.70 -18.30
C GLY A 160 -1.24 34.51 -18.95
N PHE A 161 -1.20 34.60 -20.28
CA PHE A 161 -0.01 34.42 -21.11
C PHE A 161 1.24 34.98 -20.41
N LEU A 162 2.06 34.09 -19.85
CA LEU A 162 3.38 34.44 -19.36
C LEU A 162 4.27 34.57 -20.60
N GLU A 163 4.14 35.69 -21.30
CA GLU A 163 5.14 36.09 -22.30
C GLU A 163 6.52 36.03 -21.64
N GLU A 164 7.49 35.41 -22.32
CA GLU A 164 8.90 35.44 -21.95
C GLU A 164 9.41 36.89 -22.01
N GLN A 165 9.15 37.68 -20.98
CA GLN A 165 9.83 38.96 -20.79
C GLN A 165 11.26 38.66 -20.33
N THR A 166 12.17 38.61 -21.30
CA THR A 166 13.60 38.55 -21.07
C THR A 166 14.09 39.94 -20.66
N TYR A 167 14.23 40.19 -19.35
CA TYR A 167 14.92 41.38 -18.87
C TYR A 167 16.42 41.25 -19.20
N SER A 168 16.86 41.83 -20.31
CA SER A 168 18.29 41.93 -20.61
C SER A 168 18.94 43.00 -19.72
N LEU A 169 20.03 42.63 -19.05
CA LEU A 169 20.81 43.56 -18.25
C LEU A 169 21.39 44.70 -19.13
N GLU A 170 21.66 44.41 -20.40
CA GLU A 170 22.21 45.35 -21.37
C GLU A 170 21.21 46.46 -21.74
N SER A 171 19.92 46.15 -21.83
CA SER A 171 18.87 47.13 -22.11
C SER A 171 18.53 48.03 -20.91
N LEU A 172 18.83 47.58 -19.69
CA LEU A 172 18.71 48.38 -18.46
C LEU A 172 19.91 49.33 -18.27
N LEU A 173 21.09 48.94 -18.75
CA LEU A 173 22.31 49.76 -18.62
C LEU A 173 22.35 50.91 -19.64
N SER A 174 21.65 50.79 -20.78
CA SER A 174 21.60 51.79 -21.86
C SER A 174 20.68 52.99 -21.60
N VAL A 175 19.81 52.93 -20.59
CA VAL A 175 18.91 54.05 -20.20
C VAL A 175 19.51 54.92 -19.08
N ASN A 176 19.01 56.16 -18.97
CA ASN A 176 19.44 57.12 -17.94
C ASN A 176 19.13 56.62 -16.50
N LYS A 177 19.73 57.26 -15.50
CA LYS A 177 19.70 56.78 -14.10
C LYS A 177 18.28 56.74 -13.51
N GLU A 178 17.48 57.80 -13.70
CA GLU A 178 16.08 57.86 -13.26
C GLU A 178 15.22 56.77 -13.90
N GLU A 179 15.29 56.62 -15.22
CA GLU A 179 14.51 55.63 -15.98
C GLU A 179 14.94 54.19 -15.66
N ARG A 180 16.25 53.97 -15.48
CA ARG A 180 16.81 52.69 -15.03
C ARG A 180 16.25 52.28 -13.67
N ASN A 181 16.16 53.21 -12.71
CA ASN A 181 15.62 52.92 -11.38
C ASN A 181 14.14 52.52 -11.42
N ILE A 182 13.34 53.13 -12.31
CA ILE A 182 11.93 52.78 -12.50
C ILE A 182 11.82 51.37 -13.11
N LYS A 183 12.53 51.11 -14.22
CA LYS A 183 12.53 49.80 -14.89
C LYS A 183 13.06 48.68 -13.99
N LEU A 184 14.06 48.96 -13.16
CA LEU A 184 14.61 47.98 -12.21
C LEU A 184 13.59 47.63 -11.12
N LYS A 185 12.87 48.60 -10.55
CA LYS A 185 11.81 48.34 -9.57
C LYS A 185 10.68 47.49 -10.16
N GLU A 186 10.28 47.81 -11.39
CA GLU A 186 9.26 47.06 -12.11
C GLU A 186 9.72 45.64 -12.43
N ALA A 187 10.94 45.47 -12.95
CA ALA A 187 11.53 44.16 -13.24
C ALA A 187 11.66 43.30 -11.97
N ILE A 188 12.14 43.87 -10.86
CA ILE A 188 12.24 43.16 -9.57
C ILE A 188 10.84 42.73 -9.11
N LYS A 189 9.84 43.61 -9.17
CA LYS A 189 8.46 43.28 -8.79
C LYS A 189 7.92 42.14 -9.66
N ASN A 190 8.04 42.25 -10.98
CA ASN A 190 7.51 41.27 -11.93
C ASN A 190 8.21 39.91 -11.79
N LEU A 191 9.55 39.89 -11.68
CA LEU A 191 10.32 38.67 -11.45
C LEU A 191 9.97 38.04 -10.11
N SER A 192 9.85 38.83 -9.04
CA SER A 192 9.45 38.33 -7.71
C SER A 192 8.05 37.72 -7.75
N SER A 193 7.10 38.38 -8.42
CA SER A 193 5.77 37.83 -8.66
C SER A 193 5.82 36.54 -9.45
N ARG A 194 6.62 36.46 -10.53
CA ARG A 194 6.77 35.24 -11.33
C ARG A 194 7.33 34.08 -10.52
N VAL A 195 8.39 34.31 -9.74
CA VAL A 195 8.97 33.31 -8.81
C VAL A 195 7.91 32.84 -7.82
N TRP A 196 7.14 33.76 -7.22
CA TRP A 196 6.04 33.41 -6.32
C TRP A 196 4.96 32.58 -7.01
N TYR A 197 4.55 32.93 -8.24
CA TYR A 197 3.56 32.17 -9.00
C TYR A 197 4.05 30.74 -9.30
N SER A 198 5.32 30.57 -9.66
CA SER A 198 5.92 29.25 -9.85
C SER A 198 6.00 28.43 -8.55
N ILE A 199 6.25 29.07 -7.41
CA ILE A 199 6.19 28.39 -6.11
C ILE A 199 4.74 28.01 -5.77
N ASN A 200 3.79 28.90 -6.02
CA ASN A 200 2.37 28.65 -5.76
C ASN A 200 1.80 27.55 -6.66
N SER A 201 2.27 27.39 -7.90
CA SER A 201 1.88 26.25 -8.74
C SER A 201 2.38 24.92 -8.15
N LEU A 202 3.59 24.86 -7.58
CA LEU A 202 4.07 23.66 -6.88
C LEU A 202 3.19 23.28 -5.68
N VAL A 203 2.64 24.27 -4.97
CA VAL A 203 1.69 24.03 -3.88
C VAL A 203 0.37 23.46 -4.43
N LYS A 204 -0.14 24.03 -5.54
CA LYS A 204 -1.33 23.47 -6.22
C LYS A 204 -1.10 22.02 -6.67
N ASP A 205 0.09 21.71 -7.20
CA ASP A 205 0.44 20.34 -7.60
C ASP A 205 0.44 19.38 -6.40
N THR A 206 0.94 19.85 -5.25
CA THR A 206 0.91 19.06 -4.00
C THR A 206 -0.53 18.77 -3.55
N ILE A 207 -1.43 19.75 -3.64
CA ILE A 207 -2.86 19.57 -3.36
C ILE A 207 -3.48 18.54 -4.32
N SER A 208 -3.20 18.67 -5.62
CA SER A 208 -3.69 17.74 -6.64
C SER A 208 -3.20 16.31 -6.37
N GLN A 209 -1.93 16.13 -6.03
CA GLN A 209 -1.36 14.83 -5.68
C GLN A 209 -2.02 14.21 -4.44
N GLU A 210 -2.31 15.02 -3.42
CA GLU A 210 -3.00 14.56 -2.22
C GLU A 210 -4.45 14.13 -2.52
N VAL A 211 -5.18 14.88 -3.34
CA VAL A 211 -6.53 14.51 -3.80
C VAL A 211 -6.48 13.19 -4.56
N VAL A 212 -5.52 13.02 -5.48
CA VAL A 212 -5.31 11.77 -6.21
C VAL A 212 -5.01 10.61 -5.25
N ARG A 213 -4.13 10.80 -4.26
CA ARG A 213 -3.82 9.78 -3.25
C ARG A 213 -5.08 9.31 -2.52
N ARG A 214 -5.89 10.25 -2.01
CA ARG A 214 -7.15 9.94 -1.29
C ARG A 214 -8.16 9.20 -2.17
N ARG A 215 -8.26 9.57 -3.45
CA ARG A 215 -9.09 8.88 -4.45
C ARG A 215 -8.59 7.46 -4.74
N GLN A 216 -7.28 7.27 -4.89
CA GLN A 216 -6.69 5.95 -5.10
C GLN A 216 -7.01 4.96 -3.97
N LEU A 217 -6.94 5.40 -2.71
CA LEU A 217 -7.31 4.56 -1.56
C LEU A 217 -8.78 4.12 -1.64
N ARG A 218 -9.69 5.06 -1.92
CA ARG A 218 -11.13 4.79 -2.08
C ARG A 218 -11.41 3.87 -3.26
N PHE A 219 -10.75 4.09 -4.39
CA PHE A 219 -10.88 3.25 -5.59
C PHE A 219 -10.48 1.80 -5.30
N LEU A 220 -9.38 1.56 -4.58
CA LEU A 220 -8.94 0.22 -4.23
C LEU A 220 -9.94 -0.51 -3.33
N VAL A 221 -10.55 0.19 -2.37
CA VAL A 221 -11.60 -0.38 -1.52
C VAL A 221 -12.85 -0.70 -2.33
N SER A 222 -13.29 0.21 -3.20
CA SER A 222 -14.41 -0.02 -4.11
C SER A 222 -14.16 -1.24 -5.02
N MET A 223 -12.97 -1.32 -5.61
CA MET A 223 -12.54 -2.44 -6.45
C MET A 223 -12.61 -3.78 -5.69
N VAL A 224 -12.16 -3.82 -4.45
CA VAL A 224 -12.22 -5.05 -3.63
C VAL A 224 -13.65 -5.48 -3.32
N ARG A 225 -14.55 -4.53 -3.08
CA ARG A 225 -15.98 -4.83 -2.89
C ARG A 225 -16.57 -5.44 -4.16
N SER A 226 -16.31 -4.85 -5.32
CA SER A 226 -16.72 -5.39 -6.63
C SER A 226 -16.11 -6.76 -6.90
N TYR A 227 -14.85 -6.98 -6.55
CA TYR A 227 -14.17 -8.27 -6.67
C TYR A 227 -14.85 -9.36 -5.83
N ARG A 228 -15.20 -9.07 -4.56
CA ARG A 228 -15.92 -10.03 -3.70
C ARG A 228 -17.31 -10.37 -4.26
N THR A 229 -18.04 -9.38 -4.77
CA THR A 229 -19.34 -9.62 -5.43
C THR A 229 -19.17 -10.52 -6.65
N LEU A 230 -18.13 -10.29 -7.46
CA LEU A 230 -17.82 -11.14 -8.60
C LEU A 230 -17.39 -12.56 -8.19
N GLU A 231 -16.65 -12.72 -7.09
CA GLU A 231 -16.34 -14.03 -6.50
C GLU A 231 -17.62 -14.78 -6.12
N LEU A 232 -18.59 -14.12 -5.48
CA LEU A 232 -19.87 -14.72 -5.12
C LEU A 232 -20.65 -15.18 -6.37
N PHE A 233 -20.76 -14.33 -7.39
CA PHE A 233 -21.45 -14.71 -8.64
C PHE A 233 -20.75 -15.86 -9.38
N CYS A 234 -19.42 -15.93 -9.32
CA CYS A 234 -18.69 -17.07 -9.88
C CYS A 234 -18.88 -18.35 -9.04
N ALA A 235 -19.08 -18.23 -7.74
CA ALA A 235 -19.35 -19.36 -6.85
C ALA A 235 -20.72 -20.03 -7.13
N LEU A 236 -21.71 -19.26 -7.60
CA LEU A 236 -23.04 -19.76 -7.93
C LEU A 236 -23.09 -20.56 -9.25
N LYS A 237 -22.04 -20.54 -10.07
CA LYS A 237 -22.01 -21.24 -11.37
C LYS A 237 -21.32 -22.62 -11.28
N PRO A 238 -21.77 -23.62 -12.06
CA PRO A 238 -21.09 -24.91 -12.15
C PRO A 238 -19.63 -24.73 -12.57
N ARG A 239 -18.71 -25.34 -11.80
CA ARG A 239 -17.27 -25.20 -12.04
C ARG A 239 -16.76 -26.31 -12.95
N LYS A 240 -15.97 -25.94 -13.96
CA LYS A 240 -15.16 -26.91 -14.72
C LYS A 240 -14.12 -27.55 -13.77
N GLN A 241 -13.87 -28.84 -13.95
CA GLN A 241 -12.90 -29.60 -13.13
C GLN A 241 -11.53 -28.90 -13.14
N GLY A 242 -10.91 -28.77 -11.96
CA GLY A 242 -9.61 -28.11 -11.79
C GLY A 242 -9.63 -26.57 -11.68
N GLN A 243 -10.79 -25.90 -11.80
CA GLN A 243 -10.87 -24.44 -11.62
C GLN A 243 -11.33 -24.03 -10.21
N THR A 244 -10.58 -23.11 -9.60
CA THR A 244 -10.98 -22.41 -8.38
C THR A 244 -11.82 -21.18 -8.72
N ILE A 245 -12.69 -20.74 -7.80
CA ILE A 245 -13.47 -19.49 -7.95
C ILE A 245 -12.52 -18.32 -8.27
N LYS A 246 -11.42 -18.22 -7.51
CA LYS A 246 -10.38 -17.21 -7.71
C LYS A 246 -9.83 -17.24 -9.15
N SER A 247 -9.49 -18.41 -9.67
CA SER A 247 -8.97 -18.53 -11.04
C SER A 247 -9.98 -18.11 -12.11
N GLN A 248 -11.27 -18.33 -11.89
CA GLN A 248 -12.32 -17.90 -12.81
C GLN A 248 -12.49 -16.38 -12.81
N VAL A 249 -12.52 -15.78 -11.62
CA VAL A 249 -12.63 -14.32 -11.45
C VAL A 249 -11.41 -13.64 -12.08
N THR A 250 -10.20 -14.10 -11.78
CA THR A 250 -8.97 -13.58 -12.39
C THR A 250 -9.03 -13.64 -13.91
N LYS A 251 -9.41 -14.78 -14.51
CA LYS A 251 -9.53 -14.89 -15.98
C LYS A 251 -10.56 -13.93 -16.58
N LYS A 252 -11.68 -13.70 -15.90
CA LYS A 252 -12.70 -12.74 -16.35
C LYS A 252 -12.14 -11.32 -16.35
N ILE A 253 -11.52 -10.90 -15.25
CA ILE A 253 -10.94 -9.56 -15.13
C ILE A 253 -9.83 -9.34 -16.16
N LEU A 254 -8.92 -10.31 -16.31
CA LEU A 254 -7.83 -10.21 -17.29
C LEU A 254 -8.35 -10.14 -18.73
N LYS A 255 -9.45 -10.85 -19.04
CA LYS A 255 -10.09 -10.76 -20.35
C LYS A 255 -10.63 -9.35 -20.62
N GLU A 256 -11.32 -8.74 -19.66
CA GLU A 256 -11.85 -7.38 -19.80
C GLU A 256 -10.73 -6.31 -19.88
N SER A 257 -9.56 -6.59 -19.31
CA SER A 257 -8.42 -5.66 -19.34
C SER A 257 -7.78 -5.46 -20.72
N ASN A 258 -8.13 -6.29 -21.71
CA ASN A 258 -7.54 -6.26 -23.05
C ASN A 258 -6.00 -6.23 -23.06
N GLY A 259 -5.37 -6.97 -22.14
CA GLY A 259 -3.91 -7.07 -22.03
C GLY A 259 -3.22 -5.92 -21.28
N ARG A 260 -3.97 -4.94 -20.76
CA ARG A 260 -3.42 -3.82 -19.97
C ARG A 260 -3.08 -4.19 -18.52
N LEU A 261 -3.54 -5.34 -18.05
CA LEU A 261 -3.35 -5.81 -16.69
C LEU A 261 -2.85 -7.24 -16.72
N ASP A 262 -1.82 -7.53 -15.93
CA ASP A 262 -1.35 -8.89 -15.69
C ASP A 262 -1.83 -9.46 -14.35
N GLU A 263 -1.61 -10.76 -14.13
CA GLU A 263 -2.04 -11.43 -12.90
C GLU A 263 -1.29 -10.93 -11.64
N LYS A 264 -0.03 -10.51 -11.79
CA LYS A 264 0.79 -10.02 -10.67
C LYS A 264 0.30 -8.66 -10.22
N ASP A 265 0.01 -7.77 -11.16
CA ASP A 265 -0.54 -6.44 -10.93
C ASP A 265 -1.92 -6.53 -10.28
N LEU A 266 -2.81 -7.38 -10.82
CA LEU A 266 -4.11 -7.62 -10.20
C LEU A 266 -3.97 -8.14 -8.76
N THR A 267 -3.06 -9.08 -8.53
CA THR A 267 -2.79 -9.61 -7.18
C THR A 267 -2.31 -8.50 -6.24
N LEU A 268 -1.46 -7.61 -6.72
CA LEU A 268 -0.93 -6.49 -5.95
C LEU A 268 -2.02 -5.48 -5.61
N TYR A 269 -2.86 -5.09 -6.57
CA TYR A 269 -3.99 -4.19 -6.34
C TYR A 269 -5.00 -4.77 -5.35
N LEU A 270 -5.34 -6.05 -5.50
CA LEU A 270 -6.21 -6.75 -4.55
C LEU A 270 -5.61 -6.77 -3.15
N GLN A 271 -4.32 -7.10 -3.01
CA GLN A 271 -3.65 -7.11 -1.72
C GLN A 271 -3.69 -5.74 -1.04
N ARG A 272 -3.46 -4.64 -1.79
CA ARG A 272 -3.57 -3.27 -1.27
C ARG A 272 -5.00 -2.97 -0.82
N GLY A 273 -5.98 -3.20 -1.69
CA GLY A 273 -7.38 -2.93 -1.38
C GLY A 273 -7.88 -3.71 -0.17
N PHE A 274 -7.56 -5.01 -0.07
CA PHE A 274 -8.00 -5.84 1.05
C PHE A 274 -7.41 -5.35 2.39
N ARG A 275 -6.16 -4.88 2.37
CA ARG A 275 -5.51 -4.32 3.56
C ARG A 275 -6.12 -2.99 3.96
N ILE A 276 -6.32 -2.07 3.02
CA ILE A 276 -6.94 -0.76 3.29
C ILE A 276 -8.36 -0.95 3.84
N GLU A 277 -9.18 -1.78 3.19
CA GLU A 277 -10.53 -2.05 3.63
C GLU A 277 -10.56 -2.69 5.03
N ARG A 278 -9.65 -3.62 5.32
CA ARG A 278 -9.56 -4.23 6.64
C ARG A 278 -9.22 -3.22 7.74
N VAL A 279 -8.33 -2.27 7.46
CA VAL A 279 -8.02 -1.18 8.39
C VAL A 279 -9.27 -0.35 8.64
N LEU A 280 -9.95 0.09 7.57
CA LEU A 280 -11.18 0.87 7.67
C LEU A 280 -12.25 0.16 8.50
N ASN A 281 -12.50 -1.11 8.23
CA ASN A 281 -13.47 -1.90 8.97
C ASN A 281 -13.09 -2.02 10.46
N SER A 282 -11.80 -2.08 10.77
CA SER A 282 -11.30 -2.17 12.16
C SER A 282 -11.43 -0.85 12.93
N ILE A 283 -11.43 0.29 12.23
CA ILE A 283 -11.51 1.63 12.84
C ILE A 283 -12.90 2.29 12.72
N GLY A 284 -13.92 1.57 12.22
CA GLY A 284 -15.28 2.10 12.07
C GLY A 284 -15.52 2.94 10.80
N VAL A 285 -14.85 2.61 9.69
CA VAL A 285 -14.99 3.24 8.36
C VAL A 285 -14.69 4.75 8.37
N LYS A 286 -13.72 5.15 9.19
CA LYS A 286 -13.28 6.54 9.37
C LYS A 286 -12.24 6.95 8.32
N TRP A 287 -12.69 7.37 7.14
CA TRP A 287 -11.80 7.82 6.05
C TRP A 287 -10.95 9.03 6.41
N ASN A 288 -11.51 9.96 7.18
CA ASN A 288 -10.79 11.14 7.68
C ASN A 288 -9.50 10.77 8.44
N ILE A 289 -9.47 9.65 9.16
CA ILE A 289 -8.27 9.18 9.86
C ILE A 289 -7.15 8.80 8.87
N LEU A 290 -7.47 8.07 7.80
CA LEU A 290 -6.48 7.69 6.77
C LEU A 290 -6.06 8.90 5.91
N ASP A 291 -6.99 9.81 5.66
CA ASP A 291 -6.76 11.00 4.84
C ASP A 291 -5.85 12.01 5.55
N ALA A 292 -5.84 12.06 6.88
CA ALA A 292 -4.97 12.94 7.67
C ALA A 292 -3.48 12.55 7.63
N ILE A 293 -3.16 11.33 7.17
CA ILE A 293 -1.78 10.85 7.03
C ILE A 293 -1.35 10.91 5.55
N ASP A 294 -0.57 11.93 5.21
CA ASP A 294 -0.03 12.18 3.86
C ASP A 294 0.80 11.00 3.31
N ASN A 295 1.50 10.27 4.18
CA ASN A 295 2.37 9.16 3.77
C ASN A 295 1.65 7.82 3.52
N LEU A 296 0.34 7.72 3.77
CA LEU A 296 -0.45 6.51 3.49
C LEU A 296 -0.78 6.40 2.00
N THR A 297 0.19 5.97 1.21
CA THR A 297 -0.01 5.67 -0.21
C THR A 297 -0.50 4.22 -0.40
N PRO A 298 -1.10 3.86 -1.55
CA PRO A 298 -1.39 2.47 -1.88
C PRO A 298 -0.19 1.52 -1.71
N CYS A 299 1.01 2.00 -2.06
CA CYS A 299 2.24 1.23 -1.96
C CYS A 299 2.62 0.93 -0.49
N PHE A 300 2.30 1.82 0.45
CA PHE A 300 2.58 1.63 1.88
C PHE A 300 2.04 0.28 2.39
N PHE A 301 0.82 -0.08 2.00
CA PHE A 301 0.17 -1.34 2.36
C PHE A 301 0.78 -2.58 1.71
N THR A 302 1.88 -2.48 0.96
CA THR A 302 2.56 -3.63 0.35
C THR A 302 4.07 -3.57 0.54
N SER A 303 4.73 -2.51 0.05
CA SER A 303 6.19 -2.38 0.11
C SER A 303 6.69 -2.06 1.51
N THR A 304 5.97 -1.19 2.23
CA THR A 304 6.38 -0.70 3.56
C THR A 304 6.00 -1.70 4.65
N ILE A 305 4.74 -2.16 4.63
CA ILE A 305 4.25 -3.22 5.53
C ILE A 305 4.28 -4.56 4.80
N ASN A 306 5.48 -5.01 4.42
CA ASN A 306 5.62 -6.24 3.64
C ASN A 306 5.37 -7.48 4.52
N GLY A 307 4.56 -8.42 4.04
CA GLY A 307 4.20 -9.65 4.76
C GLY A 307 2.89 -9.53 5.52
N CYS A 308 2.23 -10.67 5.75
CA CYS A 308 0.92 -10.69 6.44
C CYS A 308 1.09 -10.42 7.93
N GLN A 309 2.12 -11.01 8.55
CA GLN A 309 2.40 -10.83 9.98
C GLN A 309 2.74 -9.38 10.32
N ASN A 310 3.58 -8.71 9.51
CA ASN A 310 3.84 -7.28 9.70
C ASN A 310 2.58 -6.44 9.58
N PHE A 311 1.63 -6.83 8.73
CA PHE A 311 0.34 -6.16 8.64
C PHE A 311 -0.50 -6.39 9.91
N GLU A 312 -0.51 -7.59 10.49
CA GLU A 312 -1.19 -7.83 11.77
C GLU A 312 -0.57 -7.04 12.92
N ILE A 313 0.76 -7.00 13.02
CA ILE A 313 1.47 -6.21 14.03
C ILE A 313 1.12 -4.73 13.86
N TRP A 314 1.20 -4.22 12.63
CA TRP A 314 0.89 -2.84 12.32
C TRP A 314 -0.57 -2.47 12.61
N LEU A 315 -1.51 -3.36 12.26
CA LEU A 315 -2.93 -3.17 12.54
C LEU A 315 -3.18 -3.18 14.06
N GLU A 316 -2.51 -4.04 14.81
CA GLU A 316 -2.68 -4.09 16.26
C GLU A 316 -2.21 -2.81 16.96
N ILE A 317 -1.07 -2.26 16.53
CA ILE A 317 -0.59 -0.97 17.07
C ILE A 317 -1.64 0.13 16.86
N ILE A 318 -2.39 0.12 15.75
CA ILE A 318 -3.45 1.09 15.50
C ILE A 318 -4.62 0.93 16.47
N LEU A 319 -4.91 -0.31 16.88
CA LEU A 319 -6.09 -0.63 17.69
C LEU A 319 -5.81 -0.51 19.19
N SER A 320 -4.65 -0.94 19.65
CA SER A 320 -4.31 -1.04 21.08
C SER A 320 -3.07 -0.25 21.49
N ASN A 321 -2.30 0.32 20.54
CA ASN A 321 -0.97 0.89 20.78
C ASN A 321 0.06 -0.11 21.32
N GLU A 322 -0.22 -1.41 21.19
CA GLU A 322 0.67 -2.48 21.63
C GLU A 322 1.37 -3.15 20.45
N VAL A 323 2.61 -3.59 20.68
CA VAL A 323 3.39 -4.34 19.71
C VAL A 323 3.33 -5.82 20.06
N ILE A 324 2.63 -6.61 19.25
CA ILE A 324 2.53 -8.06 19.43
C ILE A 324 3.72 -8.80 18.82
N SER A 325 3.97 -10.01 19.33
CA SER A 325 5.02 -10.87 18.79
C SER A 325 4.68 -11.37 17.37
N TYR A 326 5.71 -11.74 16.60
CA TYR A 326 5.52 -12.30 15.26
C TYR A 326 4.70 -13.61 15.26
N ASN A 327 4.84 -14.43 16.30
CA ASN A 327 4.07 -15.67 16.44
C ASN A 327 2.58 -15.38 16.68
N GLU A 328 2.29 -14.38 17.52
CA GLU A 328 0.93 -13.94 17.77
C GLU A 328 0.29 -13.36 16.51
N ALA A 329 1.05 -12.53 15.76
CA ALA A 329 0.64 -12.04 14.45
C ALA A 329 0.32 -13.18 13.47
N GLU A 330 1.09 -14.26 13.47
CA GLU A 330 0.79 -15.43 12.63
C GLU A 330 -0.55 -16.10 13.02
N ILE A 331 -0.82 -16.23 14.33
CA ILE A 331 -2.07 -16.80 14.85
C ILE A 331 -3.25 -15.93 14.42
N ARG A 332 -3.17 -14.60 14.61
CA ARG A 332 -4.24 -13.67 14.24
C ARG A 332 -4.53 -13.67 12.74
N TYR A 333 -3.49 -13.73 11.90
CA TYR A 333 -3.67 -13.86 10.46
C TYR A 333 -4.41 -15.16 10.07
N LYS A 334 -4.06 -16.29 10.72
CA LYS A 334 -4.76 -17.57 10.49
C LYS A 334 -6.23 -17.51 10.92
N GLN A 335 -6.51 -16.92 12.07
CA GLN A 335 -7.87 -16.71 12.57
C GLN A 335 -8.68 -15.83 11.60
N PHE A 336 -8.12 -14.70 11.16
CA PHE A 336 -8.74 -13.82 10.17
C PHE A 336 -9.11 -14.58 8.88
N LYS A 337 -8.19 -15.40 8.35
CA LYS A 337 -8.48 -16.21 7.15
C LYS A 337 -9.59 -17.23 7.38
N ALA A 338 -9.67 -17.84 8.56
CA ALA A 338 -10.71 -18.78 8.91
C ALA A 338 -12.08 -18.08 8.98
N THR A 339 -12.15 -16.92 9.62
CA THR A 339 -13.37 -16.09 9.69
C THR A 339 -13.86 -15.72 8.29
N LEU A 340 -12.97 -15.22 7.43
CA LEU A 340 -13.32 -14.85 6.05
C LEU A 340 -13.84 -16.04 5.24
N ALA A 341 -13.28 -17.24 5.45
CA ALA A 341 -13.76 -18.45 4.80
C ALA A 341 -15.17 -18.83 5.27
N ASN A 342 -15.43 -18.72 6.58
CA ASN A 342 -16.74 -19.01 7.17
C ASN A 342 -17.82 -18.02 6.71
N GLU A 343 -17.53 -16.71 6.71
CA GLU A 343 -18.44 -15.67 6.21
C GLU A 343 -18.85 -15.95 4.76
N ARG A 344 -17.87 -16.29 3.90
CA ARG A 344 -18.13 -16.66 2.51
C ARG A 344 -19.06 -17.87 2.39
N VAL A 345 -18.83 -18.91 3.19
CA VAL A 345 -19.69 -20.11 3.20
C VAL A 345 -21.11 -19.76 3.65
N MET A 346 -21.26 -18.91 4.67
CA MET A 346 -22.57 -18.47 5.15
C MET A 346 -23.33 -17.65 4.10
N CYS A 347 -22.67 -16.68 3.45
CA CYS A 347 -23.27 -15.92 2.36
C CYS A 347 -23.71 -16.81 1.19
N MET A 348 -22.91 -17.82 0.83
CA MET A 348 -23.29 -18.78 -0.21
C MET A 348 -24.48 -19.64 0.19
N LYS A 349 -24.54 -20.10 1.44
CA LYS A 349 -25.69 -20.88 1.96
C LYS A 349 -26.98 -20.07 1.92
N GLN A 350 -26.94 -18.81 2.35
CA GLN A 350 -28.09 -17.91 2.31
C GLN A 350 -28.57 -17.68 0.87
N ALA A 351 -27.65 -17.31 -0.03
CA ALA A 351 -28.00 -17.06 -1.44
C ALA A 351 -28.55 -18.29 -2.18
N CYS A 352 -28.11 -19.51 -1.80
CA CYS A 352 -28.64 -20.75 -2.37
C CYS A 352 -29.96 -21.22 -1.72
N GLY A 353 -30.18 -20.92 -0.43
CA GLY A 353 -31.42 -21.24 0.27
C GLY A 353 -32.63 -20.51 -0.32
N ASP A 354 -32.45 -19.25 -0.70
CA ASP A 354 -33.49 -18.40 -1.30
C ASP A 354 -33.81 -18.76 -2.77
N LEU A 355 -32.98 -19.58 -3.43
CA LEU A 355 -33.20 -20.03 -4.82
C LEU A 355 -34.04 -21.32 -4.91
N TRP A 356 -34.37 -21.94 -3.76
CA TRP A 356 -35.05 -23.24 -3.67
C TRP A 356 -36.36 -23.18 -2.83
N SER A 357 -36.78 -21.98 -2.44
CA SER A 357 -38.10 -21.65 -1.88
C SER A 357 -38.89 -20.84 -2.91
#